data_AF-A0A7V2JYV4-F1
#
_entry.id   AF-A0A7V2JYV4-F1
#
_cell.length_a   1.000
_cell.length_b   1.000
_cell.length_c   1.000
_cell.angle_alpha   90.00
_cell.angle_beta   90.00
_cell.angle_gamma   90.00
#
_symmetry.space_group_name_H-M   'P 1'
#
loop_
_entity.id
_entity.type
_entity.pdbx_description
1 polymer ?
#
loop_
_entity_poly.entity_id
_entity_poly.type
_entity_poly.pdbx_seq_one_letter_code
_entity_poly.pdbx_strand_id
1 'polypeptide(L)'
;MARIAGVNLPNDKRIEIGLRYIYGIGPTRAAEIIEKTGISADVRVKDLTEQEVAALRREVEEFVVEGDLRRRVFSSIQRLKDINA
;
A
#
# COMPACT_ATOMS: atom_id res chain seq x y z
N MET A 1 15.05 5.67 3.97
CA MET A 1 14.33 4.99 2.89
C MET A 1 13.30 4.10 3.54
N ALA A 2 12.01 4.46 3.49
CA ALA A 2 10.96 3.66 4.09
C ALA A 2 10.59 2.51 3.15
N ARG A 3 10.78 1.26 3.60
CA ARG A 3 10.32 0.06 2.90
C ARG A 3 9.01 -0.41 3.54
N ILE A 4 7.92 -0.38 2.77
CA ILE A 4 6.58 -0.77 3.23
C ILE A 4 6.02 -1.80 2.25
N ALA A 5 5.51 -2.92 2.76
CA ALA A 5 4.98 -4.04 1.96
C ALA A 5 5.94 -4.55 0.86
N GLY A 6 7.25 -4.49 1.09
CA GLY A 6 8.27 -4.92 0.12
C GLY A 6 8.57 -3.88 -0.98
N VAL A 7 7.92 -2.72 -0.97
CA VAL A 7 8.17 -1.61 -1.90
C VAL A 7 8.98 -0.52 -1.21
N ASN A 8 9.95 0.05 -1.93
CA ASN A 8 10.70 1.22 -1.45
C ASN A 8 9.94 2.49 -1.86
N LEU A 9 9.52 3.27 -0.87
CA LEU A 9 8.79 4.51 -1.11
C LEU A 9 9.75 5.65 -1.48
N PRO A 10 9.39 6.51 -2.45
CA PRO A 10 10.19 7.69 -2.78
C PRO A 10 10.18 8.71 -1.63
N ASN A 11 11.37 9.01 -1.11
CA ASN A 11 11.59 9.87 0.07
C ASN A 11 11.04 11.31 -0.09
N ASP A 12 11.04 11.84 -1.31
CA ASP A 12 10.65 13.23 -1.58
C ASP A 12 9.14 13.44 -1.69
N LYS A 13 8.34 12.37 -1.70
CA LYS A 13 6.88 12.46 -1.83
C LYS A 13 6.21 12.57 -0.46
N ARG A 14 5.03 13.20 -0.46
CA ARG A 14 4.08 13.16 0.65
C ARG A 14 3.60 11.73 0.86
N ILE A 15 3.33 11.34 2.11
CA ILE A 15 2.89 9.97 2.46
C ILE A 15 1.66 9.54 1.65
N GLU A 16 0.69 10.44 1.50
CA GLU A 16 -0.53 10.19 0.73
C GLU A 16 -0.25 9.77 -0.71
N ILE A 17 0.78 10.34 -1.34
CA ILE A 17 1.21 9.97 -2.70
C ILE A 17 2.14 8.76 -2.65
N GLY A 18 3.01 8.70 -1.64
CA GLY A 18 3.93 7.58 -1.43
C GLY A 18 3.20 6.25 -1.36
N LEU A 19 2.19 6.12 -0.50
CA LEU A 19 1.44 4.87 -0.30
C LEU A 19 0.79 4.35 -1.59
N ARG A 20 0.43 5.24 -2.51
CA ARG A 20 -0.16 4.89 -3.83
C ARG A 20 0.82 4.21 -4.79
N TYR A 21 2.12 4.17 -4.48
CA TYR A 21 3.07 3.37 -5.25
C TYR A 21 2.93 1.87 -4.98
N ILE A 22 2.27 1.50 -3.89
CA ILE A 22 1.98 0.10 -3.55
C ILE A 22 0.79 -0.35 -4.38
N TYR A 23 0.97 -1.41 -5.16
CA TYR A 23 -0.05 -2.02 -5.98
C TYR A 23 -1.21 -2.54 -5.11
N GLY A 24 -2.40 -2.02 -5.37
CA GLY A 24 -3.60 -2.30 -4.56
C GLY A 24 -3.95 -1.18 -3.57
N ILE A 25 -3.12 -0.15 -3.44
CA ILE A 25 -3.43 1.05 -2.63
C ILE A 25 -3.75 2.21 -3.56
N GLY A 26 -5.02 2.61 -3.57
CA GLY A 26 -5.52 3.80 -4.25
C GLY A 26 -5.63 5.02 -3.32
N PRO A 27 -6.15 6.15 -3.81
CA PRO A 27 -6.32 7.37 -3.01
C PRO A 27 -7.21 7.15 -1.78
N THR A 28 -8.30 6.40 -1.90
CA THR A 28 -9.22 6.11 -0.79
C THR A 28 -8.55 5.28 0.31
N ARG A 29 -7.84 4.20 -0.07
CA ARG A 29 -7.12 3.35 0.89
C ARG A 29 -5.95 4.09 1.53
N ALA A 30 -5.23 4.92 0.77
CA ALA A 30 -4.17 5.75 1.32
C ALA A 30 -4.70 6.72 2.37
N ALA A 31 -5.83 7.38 2.11
CA ALA A 31 -6.48 8.26 3.09
C ALA A 31 -6.93 7.50 4.35
N GLU A 32 -7.55 6.33 4.18
CA GLU A 32 -7.97 5.46 5.30
C GLU A 32 -6.79 5.05 6.18
N ILE A 33 -5.67 4.62 5.59
CA ILE A 33 -4.46 4.23 6.33
C ILE A 33 -3.88 5.41 7.11
N ILE A 34 -3.87 6.61 6.51
CA ILE A 34 -3.36 7.82 7.15
C ILE A 34 -4.26 8.22 8.33
N GLU A 35 -5.58 8.15 8.16
CA GLU A 35 -6.54 8.43 9.21
C GLU A 35 -6.42 7.46 10.39
N LYS A 36 -6.28 6.15 10.12
CA LYS A 36 -6.08 5.12 11.17
C LYS A 36 -4.77 5.27 11.92
N THR A 37 -3.69 5.64 11.23
CA THR A 37 -2.38 5.85 11.86
C THR A 37 -2.25 7.19 12.58
N GLY A 38 -3.16 8.14 12.32
CA GLY A 38 -3.12 9.49 12.90
C GLY A 38 -1.94 10.35 12.40
N ILE A 39 -1.28 9.93 11.32
CA ILE A 39 -0.15 10.65 10.72
C ILE A 39 -0.70 11.78 9.84
N SER A 40 -0.01 12.91 9.77
CA SER A 40 -0.42 13.97 8.84
C SER A 40 -0.10 13.61 7.38
N ALA A 41 -1.09 13.78 6.48
CA ALA A 41 -0.95 13.54 5.05
C ALA A 41 0.07 14.45 4.35
N ASP A 42 0.46 15.55 4.98
CA ASP A 42 1.45 16.52 4.47
C ASP A 42 2.89 16.10 4.74
N VAL A 43 3.10 15.17 5.66
CA VAL A 43 4.43 14.68 6.02
C VAL A 43 5.06 13.95 4.82
N ARG A 44 6.36 14.15 4.63
CA ARG A 44 7.11 13.46 3.58
C ARG A 44 7.64 12.14 4.09
N VAL A 45 7.83 11.20 3.17
CA VAL A 45 8.33 9.86 3.49
C VAL A 45 9.70 9.88 4.20
N LYS A 46 10.54 10.88 3.92
CA LYS A 46 11.83 11.07 4.59
C LYS A 46 11.74 11.50 6.05
N ASP A 47 10.64 12.17 6.42
CA ASP A 47 10.45 12.79 7.73
C ASP A 47 9.67 11.84 8.68
N LEU A 48 9.35 10.63 8.20
CA LEU A 48 8.71 9.58 8.99
C LEU A 48 9.66 9.03 10.07
N THR A 49 9.14 8.91 11.28
CA THR A 49 9.80 8.20 12.37
C THR A 49 9.66 6.68 12.22
N GLU A 50 10.53 5.91 12.86
CA GLU A 50 10.45 4.44 12.81
C GLU A 50 9.13 3.89 13.36
N GLN A 51 8.55 4.58 14.36
CA GLN A 51 7.25 4.20 14.93
C GLN A 51 6.11 4.39 13.92
N GLU A 52 6.10 5.52 13.20
CA GLU A 52 5.13 5.79 12.15
C GLU A 52 5.28 4.83 10.97
N VAL A 53 6.51 4.49 10.58
CA VAL A 53 6.77 3.47 9.55
C VAL A 53 6.24 2.10 9.99
N ALA A 54 6.42 1.73 11.26
CA ALA A 54 5.89 0.48 11.80
C ALA A 54 4.35 0.47 11.85
N ALA A 55 3.73 1.60 12.22
CA ALA A 55 2.28 1.76 12.21
C ALA A 55 1.70 1.63 10.79
N LEU A 56 2.27 2.37 9.83
CA LEU A 56 1.88 2.28 8.42
C LEU A 56 2.04 0.86 7.87
N ARG A 57 3.10 0.15 8.27
CA ARG A 57 3.31 -1.23 7.85
C ARG A 57 2.22 -2.17 8.35
N ARG A 58 1.82 -2.05 9.62
CA ARG A 58 0.74 -2.87 10.20
C ARG A 58 -0.59 -2.63 9.50
N GLU A 59 -0.94 -1.36 9.28
CA GLU A 59 -2.18 -1.02 8.58
C GLU A 59 -2.18 -1.49 7.12
N VAL A 60 -1.03 -1.40 6.44
CA VAL A 60 -0.91 -1.89 5.05
C VAL A 60 -1.02 -3.42 4.96
N GLU A 61 -0.56 -4.16 5.97
CA GLU A 61 -0.65 -5.63 6.03
C GLU A 61 -2.10 -6.14 6.12
N GLU A 62 -3.06 -5.32 6.56
CA GLU A 62 -4.49 -5.67 6.53
C GLU A 62 -5.06 -5.77 5.11
N PHE A 63 -4.40 -5.13 4.14
CA PHE A 63 -4.85 -5.11 2.76
C PHE A 63 -4.11 -6.16 1.93
N VAL A 64 -4.85 -6.82 1.03
CA VAL A 64 -4.24 -7.66 0.00
C VAL A 64 -3.56 -6.76 -1.03
N VAL A 65 -2.23 -6.66 -0.96
CA VAL A 65 -1.40 -5.78 -1.79
C VAL A 65 -0.37 -6.57 -2.60
N GLU A 66 0.21 -5.92 -3.60
CA GLU A 66 1.35 -6.41 -4.39
C GLU A 66 1.19 -7.83 -4.95
N GLY A 67 2.10 -8.74 -4.60
CA GLY A 67 2.19 -10.08 -5.17
C GLY A 67 0.94 -10.90 -4.92
N ASP A 68 0.30 -10.74 -3.76
CA ASP A 68 -0.92 -11.47 -3.42
C ASP A 68 -2.10 -11.01 -4.26
N LEU A 69 -2.24 -9.69 -4.42
CA LEU A 69 -3.29 -9.12 -5.27
C LEU A 69 -3.09 -9.52 -6.73
N ARG A 70 -1.85 -9.47 -7.23
CA ARG A 70 -1.51 -9.89 -8.60
C ARG A 70 -1.83 -11.38 -8.82
N ARG A 71 -1.45 -12.25 -7.88
CA ARG A 71 -1.76 -13.70 -7.95
C ARG A 71 -3.27 -13.94 -7.95
N ARG A 72 -4.01 -13.26 -7.09
CA ARG A 72 -5.47 -13.38 -7.00
C ARG A 72 -6.16 -12.94 -8.30
N VAL A 73 -5.74 -11.83 -8.89
CA VAL A 73 -6.27 -11.35 -10.17
C VAL A 73 -5.97 -12.36 -11.27
N PHE A 74 -4.73 -12.87 -11.35
CA PHE A 74 -4.35 -13.88 -12.33
C PHE A 74 -5.17 -15.17 -12.19
N SER A 75 -5.30 -15.71 -10.98
CA SER A 75 -6.12 -16.89 -10.70
C SER A 75 -7.60 -16.67 -11.05
N SER A 76 -8.13 -15.47 -10.78
CA SER A 76 -9.50 -15.12 -11.15
C SER A 76 -9.68 -15.09 -12.67
N ILE A 77 -8.71 -14.55 -13.42
CA ILE A 77 -8.72 -14.55 -14.89
C ILE A 77 -8.61 -15.97 -15.44
N GLN A 78 -7.71 -16.80 -14.90
CA GLN A 78 -7.59 -18.20 -15.33
C GLN A 78 -8.87 -18.99 -15.08
N ARG A 79 -9.46 -18.85 -13.89
CA ARG A 79 -10.74 -19.47 -13.57
C ARG A 79 -11.84 -19.07 -14.54
N LEU A 80 -11.92 -17.80 -14.95
CA LEU A 80 -12.89 -17.36 -15.96
C LEU A 80 -12.64 -17.97 -17.34
N LYS A 81 -11.38 -18.17 -17.72
CA LYS A 81 -11.03 -18.88 -18.97
C LYS A 81 -11.42 -20.36 -18.89
N ASP A 82 -11.17 -21.01 -17.77
CA ASP A 82 -11.48 -22.44 -17.57
C ASP A 82 -13.00 -22.70 -17.55
N ILE A 83 -13.79 -21.74 -17.06
CA ILE A 83 -15.27 -21.86 -17.00
C ILE A 83 -15.93 -21.51 -18.34
N ASN A 84 -15.27 -20.77 -19.23
CA ASN A 84 -15.77 -20.47 -20.59
C ASN A 84 -15.61 -21.66 -21.55
N ALA A 85 -16.36 -22.73 -21.27
CA ALA A 85 -16.94 -23.59 -22.29
C ALA A 85 -18.13 -22.88 -22.96
#